data_AF-W4FBB5-F1
#
_entry.id   AF-W4FBB5-F1
#
_cell.length_a   1.000
_cell.length_b   1.000
_cell.length_c   1.000
_cell.angle_alpha   90.00
_cell.angle_beta   90.00
_cell.angle_gamma   90.00
#
_symmetry.space_group_name_H-M   'P 1'
#
loop_
_entity.id
_entity.type
_entity.pdbx_description
1 polymer ?
#
loop_
_entity_poly.entity_id
_entity_poly.type
_entity_poly.pdbx_seq_one_letter_code
_entity_poly.pdbx_strand_id
1 'polypeptide(L)'
;MKHKYIDNVASKWTVELLKTSGHRFKNFPAAMYAVDITFQQSKAPGGSIVEKKLYFSKKHGHYGFKEEVSVLPNGAINITTAPPRSIVICESYIDFHVEKLEKTSNEESMLDAVPLVTDYPTAWAILADKGYQGLHRRARAITPAKKPAGGMLSHAELVQNDNIASDRIIVANIFGRLNTLWSIGGDKYAWKRETYGMFFQACTAPNEPQRLTCLADLQTLRPTAANKIPVLVVDRAERCRNIPQHSDV
;
A
#
# COMPACT_ATOMS: atom_id res chain seq x y z
N MET A 1 16.49 8.62 3.38
CA MET A 1 16.02 8.31 4.76
C MET A 1 15.28 6.99 4.70
N LYS A 2 15.68 5.98 5.49
CA LYS A 2 15.00 4.68 5.57
C LYS A 2 13.59 4.84 6.19
N HIS A 3 12.68 3.94 5.83
CA HIS A 3 11.23 3.88 6.11
C HIS A 3 10.87 3.66 7.61
N LYS A 4 11.47 4.45 8.50
CA LYS A 4 11.60 4.21 9.95
C LYS A 4 10.30 4.00 10.74
N TYR A 5 9.14 4.44 10.24
CA TYR A 5 7.92 4.54 11.04
C TYR A 5 6.91 3.42 10.83
N ILE A 6 6.92 2.79 9.66
CA ILE A 6 5.92 1.78 9.29
C ILE A 6 6.48 0.35 9.49
N ASP A 7 7.79 0.17 9.34
CA ASP A 7 8.50 -1.12 9.52
C ASP A 7 8.25 -1.75 10.91
N ASN A 8 8.11 -0.93 11.96
CA ASN A 8 7.86 -1.40 13.33
C ASN A 8 6.47 -2.03 13.54
N VAL A 9 5.49 -1.70 12.70
CA VAL A 9 4.15 -2.32 12.74
C VAL A 9 4.17 -3.64 11.96
N ALA A 10 4.91 -3.69 10.85
CA ALA A 10 5.01 -4.86 9.99
C ALA A 10 5.69 -6.07 10.66
N SER A 11 6.65 -5.84 11.56
CA SER A 11 7.36 -6.93 12.28
C SER A 11 6.52 -7.62 13.35
N LYS A 12 5.41 -7.01 13.78
CA LYS A 12 4.57 -7.55 14.86
C LYS A 12 3.59 -8.63 14.39
N TRP A 13 3.13 -8.56 13.13
CA TRP A 13 2.01 -9.38 12.68
C TRP A 13 2.47 -10.62 11.93
N THR A 14 1.90 -11.75 12.32
CA THR A 14 1.94 -13.06 11.64
C THR A 14 0.51 -13.45 11.24
N VAL A 15 0.32 -14.39 10.31
CA VAL A 15 -1.02 -14.92 9.98
C VAL A 15 -1.64 -15.62 11.19
N GLU A 16 -0.84 -16.26 12.03
CA GLU A 16 -1.29 -16.80 13.32
C GLU A 16 -1.89 -15.70 14.21
N LEU A 17 -1.20 -14.57 14.36
CA LEU A 17 -1.68 -13.45 15.18
C LEU A 17 -2.94 -12.81 14.56
N LEU A 18 -3.00 -12.68 13.23
CA LEU A 18 -4.22 -12.21 12.54
C LEU A 18 -5.39 -13.17 12.75
N LYS A 19 -5.13 -14.49 12.79
CA LYS A 19 -6.15 -15.50 13.09
C LYS A 19 -6.66 -15.37 14.52
N THR A 20 -5.78 -15.31 15.51
CA THR A 20 -6.16 -15.27 16.93
C THR A 20 -6.79 -13.95 17.35
N SER A 21 -6.45 -12.84 16.68
CA SER A 21 -7.07 -11.53 16.88
C SER A 21 -8.34 -11.28 16.04
N GLY A 22 -8.75 -12.23 15.19
CA GLY A 22 -9.96 -12.07 14.36
C GLY A 22 -9.80 -11.14 13.15
N HIS A 23 -8.58 -10.75 12.79
CA HIS A 23 -8.29 -9.80 11.70
C HIS A 23 -7.78 -10.50 10.43
N ARG A 24 -8.45 -11.56 9.97
CA ARG A 24 -8.13 -12.19 8.67
C ARG A 24 -9.07 -11.72 7.58
N PHE A 25 -8.60 -11.80 6.34
CA PHE A 25 -9.45 -11.68 5.17
C PHE A 25 -10.54 -12.75 5.18
N LYS A 26 -11.75 -12.36 4.76
CA LYS A 26 -12.93 -13.21 4.82
C LYS A 26 -12.84 -14.35 3.80
N ASN A 27 -12.47 -14.03 2.56
CA ASN A 27 -12.47 -14.99 1.46
C ASN A 27 -11.08 -15.64 1.26
N PHE A 28 -10.00 -14.93 1.62
CA PHE A 28 -8.63 -15.43 1.50
C PHE A 28 -7.87 -15.42 2.83
N PRO A 29 -8.22 -16.28 3.81
CA PRO A 29 -7.65 -16.24 5.16
C PRO A 29 -6.15 -16.58 5.25
N ALA A 30 -5.56 -17.11 4.18
CA ALA A 30 -4.11 -17.36 4.05
C ALA A 30 -3.37 -16.22 3.32
N ALA A 31 -4.08 -15.15 2.94
CA ALA A 31 -3.45 -13.93 2.49
C ALA A 31 -2.99 -13.11 3.71
N MET A 32 -1.75 -12.64 3.67
CA MET A 32 -1.15 -11.86 4.75
C MET A 32 -1.62 -10.40 4.66
N TYR A 33 -1.44 -9.76 3.51
CA TYR A 33 -1.89 -8.39 3.23
C TYR A 33 -2.37 -8.23 1.79
N ALA A 34 -3.03 -7.11 1.55
CA ALA A 34 -3.36 -6.62 0.22
C ALA A 34 -2.38 -5.51 -0.20
N VAL A 35 -2.05 -5.46 -1.48
CA VAL A 35 -1.17 -4.45 -2.08
C VAL A 35 -1.89 -3.69 -3.20
N ASP A 36 -1.62 -2.39 -3.28
CA ASP A 36 -1.99 -1.56 -4.43
C ASP A 36 -1.10 -0.33 -4.52
N ILE A 37 -1.16 0.36 -5.65
CA ILE A 37 -0.43 1.60 -5.90
C ILE A 37 -1.41 2.76 -6.01
N THR A 38 -1.10 3.84 -5.31
CA THR A 38 -1.76 5.12 -5.50
C THR A 38 -0.90 6.07 -6.34
N PHE A 39 -1.56 7.01 -7.02
CA PHE A 39 -0.91 8.03 -7.84
C PHE A 39 -1.20 9.42 -7.29
N GLN A 40 -0.14 10.17 -7.05
CA GLN A 40 -0.20 11.57 -6.65
C GLN A 40 0.33 12.44 -7.77
N GLN A 41 -0.52 13.28 -8.36
CA GLN A 41 -0.07 14.26 -9.34
C GLN A 41 0.96 15.21 -8.72
N SER A 42 2.00 15.54 -9.46
CA SER A 42 3.01 16.54 -9.08
C SER A 42 3.28 17.53 -10.22
N LYS A 43 4.08 18.56 -9.95
CA LYS A 43 4.64 19.40 -11.01
C LYS A 43 5.58 18.55 -11.89
N ALA A 44 5.68 18.91 -13.17
CA ALA A 44 6.65 18.27 -14.05
C ALA A 44 8.05 18.41 -13.43
N PRO A 45 8.78 17.31 -13.26
CA PRO A 45 10.08 17.38 -12.64
C PRO A 45 11.07 18.17 -13.53
N GLY A 46 12.03 18.82 -12.89
CA GLY A 46 13.25 19.30 -13.58
C GLY A 46 14.11 18.12 -14.04
N GLY A 47 15.12 18.39 -14.86
CA GLY A 47 16.06 17.37 -15.37
C GLY A 47 15.86 17.05 -16.85
N SER A 48 16.54 16.00 -17.30
CA SER A 48 16.51 15.51 -18.68
C SER A 48 15.15 14.89 -19.05
N ILE A 49 14.87 14.76 -20.36
CA ILE A 49 13.66 14.08 -20.86
C ILE A 49 13.57 12.64 -20.33
N VAL A 50 14.72 11.96 -20.18
CA VAL A 50 14.80 10.60 -19.66
C VAL A 50 14.32 10.54 -18.20
N GLU A 51 14.81 11.45 -17.35
CA GLU A 51 14.40 11.53 -15.95
C GLU A 51 12.93 11.93 -15.82
N LYS A 52 12.43 12.84 -16.66
CA LYS A 52 11.00 13.24 -16.62
C LYS A 52 10.07 12.09 -17.01
N LYS A 53 10.45 11.30 -18.01
CA LYS A 53 9.66 10.12 -18.43
C LYS A 53 9.46 9.13 -17.29
N LEU A 54 10.40 9.05 -16.35
CA LEU A 54 10.28 8.27 -15.11
C LEU A 54 9.28 8.89 -14.12
N TYR A 55 8.49 9.89 -14.42
CA TYR A 55 7.41 10.32 -13.51
C TYR A 55 6.08 10.44 -14.24
N PHE A 56 6.07 10.16 -15.54
CA PHE A 56 4.89 10.30 -16.35
C PHE A 56 4.00 9.05 -16.25
N SER A 57 2.78 9.23 -15.76
CA SER A 57 1.77 8.20 -15.79
C SER A 57 0.98 8.25 -17.09
N LYS A 58 1.19 7.26 -17.97
CA LYS A 58 0.38 7.12 -19.20
C LYS A 58 -1.12 7.02 -18.91
N LYS A 59 -1.50 6.33 -17.82
CA LYS A 59 -2.90 6.16 -17.39
C LYS A 59 -3.56 7.50 -17.07
N HIS A 60 -2.83 8.44 -16.48
CA HIS A 60 -3.37 9.71 -15.98
C HIS A 60 -2.96 10.93 -16.83
N GLY A 61 -2.09 10.77 -17.83
CA GLY A 61 -1.60 11.89 -18.66
C GLY A 61 -0.79 12.94 -17.90
N HIS A 62 -0.29 12.60 -16.70
CA HIS A 62 0.31 13.56 -15.78
C HIS A 62 1.62 13.03 -15.19
N TYR A 63 2.49 13.97 -14.81
CA TYR A 63 3.62 13.67 -13.94
C TYR A 63 3.15 13.48 -12.50
N GLY A 64 3.77 12.55 -11.79
CA GLY A 64 3.41 12.28 -10.41
C GLY A 64 4.27 11.21 -9.78
N PHE A 65 3.96 10.97 -8.52
CA PHE A 65 4.58 9.93 -7.71
C PHE A 65 3.65 8.73 -7.62
N LYS A 66 4.25 7.55 -7.50
CA LYS A 66 3.54 6.30 -7.27
C LYS A 66 4.09 5.69 -5.99
N GLU A 67 3.18 5.44 -5.06
CA GLU A 67 3.48 4.79 -3.79
C GLU A 67 2.75 3.47 -3.78
N GLU A 68 3.50 2.39 -3.57
CA GLU A 68 2.92 1.10 -3.25
C GLU A 68 2.63 1.03 -1.76
N VAL A 69 1.44 0.57 -1.43
CA VAL A 69 0.96 0.44 -0.05
C VAL A 69 0.55 -1.00 0.19
N SER A 70 1.14 -1.61 1.21
CA SER A 70 0.76 -2.93 1.72
C SER A 70 -0.09 -2.77 2.98
N VAL A 71 -1.26 -3.41 3.02
CA VAL A 71 -2.29 -3.22 4.04
C VAL A 71 -2.75 -4.58 4.58
N LEU A 72 -2.56 -4.80 5.88
CA LEU A 72 -3.19 -5.87 6.64
C LEU A 72 -4.66 -5.55 6.88
N PRO A 73 -5.51 -6.55 7.19
CA PRO A 73 -6.91 -6.30 7.58
C PRO A 73 -7.09 -5.32 8.75
N ASN A 74 -6.06 -5.13 9.59
CA ASN A 74 -6.06 -4.21 10.73
C ASN A 74 -5.27 -2.91 10.50
N GLY A 75 -4.69 -2.67 9.31
CA GLY A 75 -3.99 -1.41 9.02
C GLY A 75 -2.86 -1.51 7.99
N ALA A 76 -2.32 -0.35 7.61
CA ALA A 76 -1.18 -0.27 6.68
C ALA A 76 0.12 -0.71 7.36
N ILE A 77 0.94 -1.50 6.64
CA ILE A 77 2.18 -2.09 7.17
C ILE A 77 3.43 -1.84 6.33
N ASN A 78 3.31 -1.34 5.10
CA ASN A 78 4.48 -0.87 4.38
C ASN A 78 4.08 0.14 3.31
N ILE A 79 4.98 1.10 3.08
CA ILE A 79 4.87 2.11 2.04
C ILE A 79 6.22 2.25 1.37
N THR A 80 6.18 2.08 0.06
CA THR A 80 7.34 2.00 -0.77
C THR A 80 7.25 3.05 -1.88
N THR A 81 8.30 3.87 -1.96
CA THR A 81 8.48 4.94 -2.95
C THR A 81 9.47 4.48 -4.03
N ALA A 82 9.02 4.33 -5.28
CA ALA A 82 9.92 4.04 -6.41
C ALA A 82 9.47 4.71 -7.73
N PRO A 83 10.42 5.03 -8.65
CA PRO A 83 10.07 5.49 -9.98
C PRO A 83 9.38 4.39 -10.84
N PRO A 84 8.53 4.70 -11.83
CA PRO A 84 7.25 4.06 -12.03
C PRO A 84 7.22 3.02 -13.16
N ARG A 85 6.94 1.76 -12.79
CA ARG A 85 5.84 0.93 -13.34
C ARG A 85 5.29 0.08 -12.20
N SER A 86 4.00 -0.28 -12.21
CA SER A 86 3.39 -0.96 -11.05
C SER A 86 4.08 -2.27 -10.68
N ILE A 87 4.29 -3.16 -11.65
CA ILE A 87 5.04 -4.39 -11.42
C ILE A 87 6.49 -4.12 -11.08
N VAL A 88 7.12 -3.12 -11.70
CA VAL A 88 8.52 -2.75 -11.44
C VAL A 88 8.71 -2.20 -10.03
N ILE A 89 7.70 -1.52 -9.47
CA ILE A 89 7.72 -1.04 -8.07
C ILE A 89 7.67 -2.24 -7.12
N CYS A 90 6.70 -3.13 -7.30
CA CYS A 90 6.56 -4.34 -6.49
C CYS A 90 7.77 -5.28 -6.64
N GLU A 91 8.29 -5.46 -7.85
CA GLU A 91 9.51 -6.22 -8.13
C GLU A 91 10.75 -5.59 -7.51
N SER A 92 10.84 -4.25 -7.48
CA SER A 92 11.96 -3.55 -6.82
C SER A 92 11.95 -3.73 -5.30
N TYR A 93 10.82 -4.15 -4.73
CA TYR A 93 10.64 -4.39 -3.29
C TYR A 93 10.25 -5.84 -2.99
N ILE A 94 10.57 -6.75 -3.90
CA ILE A 94 10.20 -8.15 -3.78
C ILE A 94 10.81 -8.82 -2.55
N ASP A 95 12.00 -8.40 -2.13
CA ASP A 95 12.67 -8.97 -0.96
C ASP A 95 11.86 -8.73 0.32
N PHE A 96 11.28 -7.53 0.47
CA PHE A 96 10.34 -7.23 1.56
C PHE A 96 9.12 -8.16 1.50
N HIS A 97 8.57 -8.38 0.31
CA HIS A 97 7.42 -9.25 0.15
C HIS A 97 7.75 -10.70 0.48
N VAL A 98 8.86 -11.24 -0.03
CA VAL A 98 9.28 -12.62 0.24
C VAL A 98 9.53 -12.84 1.72
N GLU A 99 10.28 -11.94 2.37
CA GLU A 99 10.52 -12.00 3.83
C GLU A 99 9.22 -11.98 4.62
N LYS A 100 8.27 -11.10 4.25
CA LYS A 100 7.00 -10.96 4.99
C LYS A 100 6.00 -12.07 4.75
N LEU A 101 6.13 -12.83 3.65
CA LEU A 101 5.26 -13.95 3.39
C LEU A 101 5.78 -15.25 3.96
N GLU A 102 7.05 -15.33 4.36
CA GLU A 102 7.63 -16.56 4.91
C GLU A 102 6.85 -17.02 6.14
N LYS A 103 6.39 -18.28 6.09
CA LYS A 103 5.70 -18.92 7.20
C LYS A 103 6.69 -19.15 8.32
N THR A 104 6.27 -18.83 9.54
CA THR A 104 6.97 -19.29 10.74
C THR A 104 6.74 -20.79 10.95
N SER A 105 7.59 -21.44 11.76
CA SER A 105 7.43 -22.87 12.07
C SER A 105 6.07 -23.20 12.71
N ASN A 106 5.47 -22.26 13.45
CA ASN A 106 4.13 -22.44 14.04
C ASN A 106 3.02 -22.41 12.96
N GLU A 107 3.28 -21.72 11.85
CA GLU A 107 2.32 -21.46 10.78
C GLU A 107 2.32 -22.53 9.70
N GLU A 108 3.36 -23.37 9.61
CA GLU A 108 3.44 -24.47 8.63
C GLU A 108 2.27 -25.45 8.75
N SER A 109 1.77 -25.66 9.97
CA SER A 109 0.64 -26.54 10.26
C SER A 109 -0.73 -25.91 10.00
N MET A 110 -0.79 -24.59 9.74
CA MET A 110 -2.06 -23.90 9.54
C MET A 110 -2.68 -24.24 8.18
N LEU A 111 -4.02 -24.41 8.18
CA LEU A 111 -4.76 -24.70 6.95
C LEU A 111 -4.56 -23.57 5.91
N ASP A 112 -4.06 -23.98 4.75
CA ASP A 112 -3.71 -23.11 3.64
C ASP A 112 -4.30 -23.65 2.34
N ALA A 113 -5.50 -23.15 2.01
CA ALA A 113 -6.29 -23.61 0.86
C ALA A 113 -6.36 -22.56 -0.27
N VAL A 114 -5.46 -21.56 -0.27
CA VAL A 114 -5.45 -20.52 -1.32
C VAL A 114 -4.54 -20.92 -2.50
N PRO A 115 -4.72 -20.35 -3.70
CA PRO A 115 -3.95 -20.72 -4.89
C PRO A 115 -2.43 -20.68 -4.70
N LEU A 116 -1.72 -21.45 -5.54
CA LEU A 116 -0.24 -21.50 -5.61
C LEU A 116 0.46 -22.05 -4.36
N VAL A 117 -0.25 -22.80 -3.48
CA VAL A 117 0.34 -23.45 -2.31
C VAL A 117 1.43 -24.46 -2.68
N THR A 118 1.28 -25.15 -3.82
CA THR A 118 2.25 -26.13 -4.31
C THR A 118 3.54 -25.48 -4.78
N ASP A 119 3.43 -24.30 -5.41
CA ASP A 119 4.57 -23.56 -5.95
C ASP A 119 5.29 -22.76 -4.87
N TYR A 120 4.57 -22.39 -3.80
CA TYR A 120 5.04 -21.59 -2.67
C TYR A 120 4.60 -22.20 -1.32
N PRO A 121 5.09 -23.38 -0.94
CA PRO A 121 4.60 -24.12 0.24
C PRO A 121 4.91 -23.42 1.56
N THR A 122 6.06 -22.72 1.61
CA THR A 122 6.57 -22.02 2.80
C THR A 122 6.14 -20.56 2.86
N ALA A 123 5.30 -20.08 1.92
CA ALA A 123 4.90 -18.68 1.88
C ALA A 123 3.38 -18.51 1.98
N TRP A 124 2.95 -17.52 2.75
CA TRP A 124 1.61 -16.95 2.70
C TRP A 124 1.37 -16.18 1.39
N ALA A 125 0.15 -15.71 1.16
CA ALA A 125 -0.23 -15.05 -0.09
C ALA A 125 -0.36 -13.52 0.04
N ILE A 126 -0.19 -12.80 -1.08
CA ILE A 126 -0.54 -11.38 -1.23
C ILE A 126 -1.78 -11.25 -2.10
N LEU A 127 -2.75 -10.42 -1.69
CA LEU A 127 -3.85 -9.99 -2.54
C LEU A 127 -3.42 -8.76 -3.36
N ALA A 128 -3.46 -8.82 -4.68
CA ALA A 128 -3.01 -7.72 -5.53
C ALA A 128 -4.04 -7.35 -6.62
N ASP A 129 -3.93 -6.13 -7.15
CA ASP A 129 -4.82 -5.68 -8.22
C ASP A 129 -4.60 -6.47 -9.52
N LYS A 130 -5.56 -6.36 -10.44
CA LYS A 130 -5.42 -6.83 -11.82
C LYS A 130 -4.21 -6.21 -12.53
N GLY A 131 -3.70 -5.05 -12.09
CA GLY A 131 -2.45 -4.48 -12.59
C GLY A 131 -1.17 -5.29 -12.27
N TYR A 132 -1.24 -6.27 -11.37
CA TYR A 132 -0.11 -7.07 -10.88
C TYR A 132 0.00 -8.46 -11.54
N GLN A 133 -0.61 -8.62 -12.72
CA GLN A 133 -0.47 -9.84 -13.50
C GLN A 133 1.02 -10.14 -13.75
N GLY A 134 1.46 -11.34 -13.37
CA GLY A 134 2.85 -11.77 -13.43
C GLY A 134 3.57 -11.78 -12.08
N LEU A 135 3.05 -11.14 -11.03
CA LEU A 135 3.65 -11.16 -9.69
C LEU A 135 3.80 -12.58 -9.13
N HIS A 136 2.90 -13.50 -9.53
CA HIS A 136 2.95 -14.93 -9.19
C HIS A 136 4.26 -15.64 -9.59
N ARG A 137 5.10 -15.04 -10.44
CA ARG A 137 6.42 -15.58 -10.81
C ARG A 137 7.50 -15.27 -9.77
N ARG A 138 7.21 -14.35 -8.86
CA ARG A 138 8.17 -13.76 -7.92
C ARG A 138 7.74 -13.96 -6.46
N ALA A 139 6.44 -13.91 -6.18
CA ALA A 139 5.86 -14.15 -4.87
C ALA A 139 4.49 -14.81 -5.03
N ARG A 140 3.97 -15.43 -3.96
CA ARG A 140 2.65 -16.06 -3.97
C ARG A 140 1.53 -15.01 -4.03
N ALA A 141 1.14 -14.64 -5.25
CA ALA A 141 0.19 -13.56 -5.49
C ALA A 141 -1.17 -14.08 -5.98
N ILE A 142 -2.23 -13.63 -5.30
CA ILE A 142 -3.61 -13.84 -5.70
C ILE A 142 -4.07 -12.57 -6.43
N THR A 143 -4.37 -12.70 -7.72
CA THR A 143 -4.81 -11.59 -8.57
C THR A 143 -6.09 -11.95 -9.31
N PRO A 144 -6.94 -10.96 -9.64
CA PRO A 144 -8.15 -11.20 -10.42
C PRO A 144 -7.85 -11.83 -11.79
N ALA A 145 -8.66 -12.81 -12.20
CA ALA A 145 -8.62 -13.39 -13.52
C ALA A 145 -8.80 -12.32 -14.61
N LYS A 146 -7.99 -12.41 -15.67
CA LYS A 146 -8.07 -11.51 -16.83
C LYS A 146 -9.00 -12.11 -17.88
N LYS A 147 -9.89 -11.27 -18.40
CA LYS A 147 -10.74 -11.63 -19.55
C LYS A 147 -9.83 -12.08 -20.71
N PRO A 148 -10.03 -13.28 -21.28
CA PRO A 148 -9.29 -13.71 -22.46
C PRO A 148 -9.64 -12.82 -23.66
N ALA A 149 -8.76 -12.76 -24.65
CA ALA A 149 -9.01 -11.98 -25.86
C ALA A 149 -10.27 -12.51 -26.57
N GLY A 150 -11.29 -11.68 -26.73
CA GLY A 150 -12.56 -12.04 -27.37
C GLY A 150 -13.49 -12.96 -26.58
N GLY A 151 -13.06 -13.50 -25.42
CA GLY A 151 -13.88 -14.41 -24.60
C GLY A 151 -14.46 -13.73 -23.35
N MET A 152 -15.22 -14.48 -22.55
CA MET A 152 -15.76 -14.00 -21.27
C MET A 152 -15.09 -14.72 -20.10
N LEU A 153 -15.17 -14.13 -18.90
CA LEU A 153 -14.84 -14.86 -17.68
C LEU A 153 -15.95 -15.86 -17.39
N SER A 154 -15.58 -17.05 -16.92
CA SER A 154 -16.52 -18.02 -16.36
C SER A 154 -17.20 -17.47 -15.10
N HIS A 155 -18.33 -18.07 -14.71
CA HIS A 155 -19.01 -17.69 -13.47
C HIS A 155 -18.10 -17.85 -12.24
N ALA A 156 -17.31 -18.92 -12.17
CA ALA A 156 -16.37 -19.14 -11.08
C ALA A 156 -15.28 -18.06 -11.00
N GLU A 157 -14.74 -17.63 -12.16
CA GLU A 157 -13.76 -16.54 -12.21
C GLU A 157 -14.36 -15.18 -11.81
N LEU A 158 -15.64 -14.94 -12.14
CA LEU A 158 -16.34 -13.73 -11.71
C LEU A 158 -16.49 -13.71 -10.18
N VAL A 159 -17.00 -14.81 -9.60
CA VAL A 159 -17.14 -14.95 -8.14
C VAL A 159 -15.78 -14.82 -7.44
N GLN A 160 -14.72 -15.43 -7.99
CA GLN A 160 -13.38 -15.27 -7.44
C GLN A 160 -12.89 -13.82 -7.52
N ASN A 161 -13.12 -13.13 -8.63
CA ASN A 161 -12.76 -11.72 -8.77
C ASN A 161 -13.51 -10.83 -7.78
N ASP A 162 -14.80 -11.10 -7.54
CA ASP A 162 -15.62 -10.37 -6.58
C ASP A 162 -15.12 -10.60 -5.15
N ASN A 163 -14.76 -11.84 -4.81
CA ASN A 163 -14.14 -12.16 -3.52
C ASN A 163 -12.80 -11.43 -3.33
N ILE A 164 -11.96 -11.38 -4.38
CA ILE A 164 -10.69 -10.65 -4.34
C ILE A 164 -10.93 -9.16 -4.16
N ALA A 165 -11.88 -8.59 -4.89
CA ALA A 165 -12.24 -7.17 -4.77
C ALA A 165 -12.78 -6.85 -3.37
N SER A 166 -13.64 -7.71 -2.82
CA SER A 166 -14.21 -7.58 -1.48
C SER A 166 -13.12 -7.56 -0.41
N ASP A 167 -12.18 -8.49 -0.43
CA ASP A 167 -11.11 -8.53 0.58
C ASP A 167 -10.10 -7.38 0.40
N ARG A 168 -9.85 -6.96 -0.84
CA ARG A 168 -8.94 -5.83 -1.15
C ARG A 168 -9.53 -4.45 -0.84
N ILE A 169 -10.82 -4.34 -0.51
CA ILE A 169 -11.48 -3.06 -0.23
C ILE A 169 -10.76 -2.24 0.85
N ILE A 170 -10.05 -2.91 1.77
CA ILE A 170 -9.26 -2.26 2.83
C ILE A 170 -8.19 -1.32 2.28
N VAL A 171 -7.55 -1.65 1.15
CA VAL A 171 -6.54 -0.78 0.52
C VAL A 171 -7.21 0.44 -0.09
N ALA A 172 -8.37 0.23 -0.74
CA ALA A 172 -9.18 1.32 -1.27
C ALA A 172 -9.68 2.25 -0.15
N ASN A 173 -10.03 1.72 1.02
CA ASN A 173 -10.41 2.51 2.19
C ASN A 173 -9.26 3.37 2.70
N ILE A 174 -8.03 2.83 2.77
CA ILE A 174 -6.83 3.61 3.08
C ILE A 174 -6.65 4.74 2.07
N PHE A 175 -6.77 4.46 0.77
CA PHE A 175 -6.66 5.49 -0.27
C PHE A 175 -7.77 6.54 -0.18
N GLY A 176 -9.01 6.13 0.10
CA GLY A 176 -10.13 7.04 0.34
C GLY A 176 -9.88 7.97 1.51
N ARG A 177 -9.30 7.47 2.61
CA ARG A 177 -8.87 8.28 3.75
C ARG A 177 -7.75 9.24 3.39
N LEU A 178 -6.75 8.79 2.63
CA LEU A 178 -5.66 9.66 2.16
C LEU A 178 -6.20 10.81 1.29
N ASN A 179 -7.14 10.51 0.40
CA ASN A 179 -7.74 11.52 -0.46
C ASN A 179 -8.62 12.50 0.31
N THR A 180 -9.42 12.00 1.27
CA THR A 180 -10.40 12.84 1.99
C THR A 180 -9.75 13.68 3.09
N LEU A 181 -8.85 13.08 3.88
CA LEU A 181 -8.24 13.75 5.04
C LEU A 181 -7.04 14.61 4.65
N TRP A 182 -6.26 14.14 3.68
CA TRP A 182 -4.96 14.72 3.35
C TRP A 182 -4.89 15.29 1.94
N SER A 183 -5.96 15.18 1.14
CA SER A 183 -6.00 15.60 -0.27
C SER A 183 -4.90 14.96 -1.12
N ILE A 184 -4.39 13.81 -0.71
CA ILE A 184 -3.54 12.98 -1.55
C ILE A 184 -4.37 12.57 -2.77
N GLY A 185 -3.83 12.63 -3.98
CA GLY A 185 -4.55 12.38 -5.23
C GLY A 185 -5.58 13.44 -5.64
N GLY A 186 -6.02 14.31 -4.73
CA GLY A 186 -6.97 15.41 -5.01
C GLY A 186 -6.30 16.71 -5.43
N ASP A 187 -5.21 17.08 -4.76
CA ASP A 187 -4.42 18.28 -5.06
C ASP A 187 -3.11 17.94 -5.74
N LYS A 188 -2.54 18.86 -6.52
CA LYS A 188 -1.20 18.68 -7.10
C LYS A 188 -0.13 18.88 -6.02
N TYR A 189 0.68 17.86 -5.80
CA TYR A 189 1.83 17.95 -4.91
C TYR A 189 2.85 18.97 -5.45
N ALA A 190 3.13 19.99 -4.63
CA ALA A 190 3.90 21.17 -5.04
C ALA A 190 5.25 21.31 -4.32
N TRP A 191 5.61 20.36 -3.44
CA TRP A 191 6.83 20.47 -2.63
C TRP A 191 7.99 19.68 -3.21
N LYS A 192 9.12 19.71 -2.50
CA LYS A 192 10.34 18.97 -2.85
C LYS A 192 10.04 17.48 -2.96
N ARG A 193 10.70 16.80 -3.90
CA ARG A 193 10.49 15.37 -4.16
C ARG A 193 10.93 14.55 -2.95
N GLU A 194 12.03 14.95 -2.35
CA GLU A 194 12.71 14.25 -1.26
C GLU A 194 11.83 14.19 0.00
N THR A 195 10.85 15.09 0.12
CA THR A 195 9.91 15.13 1.24
C THR A 195 8.63 14.33 1.00
N TYR A 196 8.41 13.82 -0.23
CA TYR A 196 7.14 13.17 -0.58
C TYR A 196 6.92 11.86 0.19
N GLY A 197 7.93 10.99 0.25
CA GLY A 197 7.83 9.73 0.99
C GLY A 197 7.51 9.93 2.47
N MET A 198 8.15 10.91 3.13
CA MET A 198 7.84 11.25 4.52
C MET A 198 6.44 11.82 4.70
N PHE A 199 6.00 12.71 3.81
CA PHE A 199 4.64 13.25 3.84
C PHE A 199 3.60 12.14 3.70
N PHE A 200 3.80 11.26 2.74
CA PHE A 200 2.89 10.15 2.48
C PHE A 200 2.83 9.20 3.69
N GLN A 201 3.98 8.82 4.26
CA GLN A 201 4.06 8.00 5.48
C GLN A 201 3.34 8.62 6.68
N ALA A 202 3.44 9.93 6.86
CA ALA A 202 2.72 10.63 7.93
C ALA A 202 1.19 10.52 7.76
N CYS A 203 0.71 10.61 6.52
CA CYS A 203 -0.73 10.57 6.21
C CYS A 203 -1.34 9.17 6.39
N THR A 204 -0.53 8.13 6.26
CA THR A 204 -0.91 6.71 6.39
C THR A 204 -0.68 6.11 7.77
N ALA A 205 -0.02 6.83 8.68
CA ALA A 205 0.34 6.30 9.99
C ALA A 205 -0.91 5.79 10.74
N PRO A 206 -0.90 4.53 11.21
CA PRO A 206 -2.10 3.86 11.73
C PRO A 206 -2.53 4.37 13.12
N ASN A 207 -1.59 4.89 13.93
CA ASN A 207 -1.89 5.41 15.27
C ASN A 207 -1.36 6.84 15.48
N GLU A 208 -1.94 7.53 16.47
CA GLU A 208 -1.64 8.93 16.80
C GLU A 208 -0.17 9.16 17.22
N PRO A 209 0.46 8.31 18.06
CA PRO A 209 1.86 8.49 18.42
C PRO A 209 2.80 8.45 17.21
N GLN A 210 2.64 7.46 16.32
CA GLN A 210 3.44 7.38 15.10
C GLN A 210 3.17 8.55 14.15
N ARG A 211 1.90 8.98 14.05
CA ARG A 211 1.54 10.16 13.26
C ARG A 211 2.25 11.42 13.80
N LEU A 212 2.20 11.66 15.11
CA LEU A 212 2.84 12.82 15.75
C LEU A 212 4.36 12.80 15.56
N THR A 213 5.00 11.63 15.64
CA THR A 213 6.44 11.51 15.37
C THR A 213 6.78 11.80 13.91
N CYS A 214 6.01 11.26 12.95
CA CYS A 214 6.19 11.60 11.53
C CYS A 214 6.01 13.11 11.27
N LEU A 215 5.05 13.75 11.95
CA LEU A 215 4.78 15.17 11.83
C LEU A 215 5.88 16.03 12.45
N ALA A 216 6.42 15.64 13.61
CA ALA A 216 7.55 16.31 14.23
C ALA A 216 8.79 16.27 13.32
N ASP A 217 9.08 15.11 12.71
CA ASP A 217 10.17 14.97 11.74
C ASP A 217 9.97 15.82 10.47
N LEU A 218 8.73 15.97 10.00
CA LEU A 218 8.41 16.88 8.90
C LEU A 218 8.62 18.36 9.29
N GLN A 219 8.40 18.71 10.56
CA GLN A 219 8.62 20.06 11.08
C GLN A 219 10.10 20.40 11.24
N THR A 220 10.96 19.43 11.57
CA THR A 220 12.41 19.63 11.75
C THR A 220 13.17 19.86 10.45
N LEU A 221 12.58 19.55 9.28
CA LEU A 221 13.20 19.75 7.95
C LEU A 221 13.26 21.22 7.45
N ARG A 222 13.12 22.24 8.31
CA ARG A 222 13.27 23.66 7.89
C ARG A 222 14.73 24.13 7.96
N PRO A 223 15.21 24.82 6.90
CA PRO A 223 15.01 26.27 6.81
C PRO A 223 14.70 26.76 5.39
N THR A 224 13.51 27.32 5.18
CA THR A 224 13.24 28.45 4.25
C THR A 224 11.77 28.87 4.36
N ALA A 225 11.54 30.19 4.36
CA ALA A 225 10.30 30.86 4.81
C ALA A 225 9.03 30.64 3.96
N ALA A 226 9.00 29.68 3.03
CA ALA A 226 7.96 29.59 2.00
C ALA A 226 6.89 28.50 2.20
N ASN A 227 6.95 27.67 3.25
CA ASN A 227 6.10 26.47 3.34
C ASN A 227 4.99 26.57 4.40
N LYS A 228 3.74 26.79 3.96
CA LYS A 228 2.47 26.70 4.73
C LYS A 228 2.08 25.27 5.16
N ILE A 229 2.94 24.29 4.87
CA ILE A 229 2.75 22.85 5.08
C ILE A 229 2.48 22.46 6.53
N PRO A 230 3.29 22.91 7.51
CA PRO A 230 3.10 22.45 8.88
C PRO A 230 1.76 22.90 9.44
N VAL A 231 1.30 24.09 9.06
CA VAL A 231 0.02 24.64 9.52
C VAL A 231 -1.15 23.85 8.94
N LEU A 232 -1.15 23.55 7.63
CA LEU A 232 -2.20 22.76 6.98
C LEU A 232 -2.22 21.31 7.45
N VAL A 233 -1.05 20.70 7.67
CA VAL A 233 -0.95 19.31 8.12
C VAL A 233 -1.27 19.19 9.61
N VAL A 234 -0.83 20.14 10.45
CA VAL A 234 -1.21 20.20 11.87
C VAL A 234 -2.72 20.42 11.99
N ASP A 235 -3.29 21.44 11.34
CA ASP A 235 -4.73 21.74 11.35
C ASP A 235 -5.58 20.53 10.86
N ARG A 236 -5.16 19.85 9.79
CA ARG A 236 -5.82 18.62 9.33
C ARG A 236 -5.61 17.43 10.28
N ALA A 237 -4.46 17.32 10.95
CA ALA A 237 -4.26 16.34 12.02
C ALA A 237 -5.15 16.62 13.23
N GLU A 238 -5.34 17.89 13.61
CA GLU A 238 -6.25 18.28 14.69
C GLU A 238 -7.70 17.91 14.36
N ARG A 239 -8.12 18.10 13.10
CA ARG A 239 -9.43 17.63 12.62
C ARG A 239 -9.58 16.11 12.62
N CYS A 240 -8.51 15.37 12.34
CA CYS A 240 -8.50 13.91 12.40
C CYS A 240 -8.65 13.34 13.82
N ARG A 241 -8.31 14.10 14.87
CA ARG A 241 -8.53 13.69 16.28
C ARG A 241 -10.01 13.53 16.62
N ASN A 242 -10.91 14.19 15.87
CA ASN A 242 -12.35 14.19 16.12
C ASN A 242 -13.14 13.19 15.24
N ILE A 243 -12.44 12.40 14.41
CA ILE A 243 -13.07 11.37 13.58
C ILE A 243 -12.96 10.05 14.35
N PRO A 244 -14.07 9.34 14.63
CA PRO A 244 -14.01 8.04 15.29
C PRO A 244 -13.07 7.12 14.50
N GLN A 245 -12.01 6.65 15.15
CA GLN A 245 -11.23 5.57 14.59
C GLN A 245 -12.12 4.33 14.67
N HIS A 246 -12.49 3.74 13.54
CA HIS A 246 -13.10 2.41 13.57
C HIS A 246 -12.03 1.43 14.06
N SER A 247 -11.96 1.27 15.37
CA SER A 247 -11.26 0.20 16.09
C SER A 247 -12.22 -0.74 16.79
N ASP A 248 -13.53 -0.58 16.63
CA ASP A 248 -14.55 -1.45 17.22
C ASP A 248 -15.55 -1.93 16.15
N VAL A 249 -15.11 -2.83 15.27
CA VAL A 249 -15.87 -3.99 14.74
C VAL A 249 -14.88 -5.09 14.37
#